data_AF-A0A183F670-F1
#
_entry.id   AF-A0A183F670-F1
#
_cell.length_a   1.000
_cell.length_b   1.000
_cell.length_c   1.000
_cell.angle_alpha   90.00
_cell.angle_beta   90.00
_cell.angle_gamma   90.00
#
_symmetry.space_group_name_H-M   'P 1'
#
loop_
_entity.id
_entity.type
_entity.pdbx_description
1 polymer ?
#
loop_
_entity_poly.entity_id
_entity_poly.type
_entity_poly.pdbx_seq_one_letter_code
_entity_poly.pdbx_strand_id
1 'polypeptide(L)'
;MDTPSRALDKGHQLAELVGCNRTEYSVQVKETIACLRSAPAQLLVDNIWSLNLNFLEFPFVIVSRDRNFFRHKDGFTSLRTGHYAHDVNLMFGINHDEGNFWNIYNLANYFDKSEQPELNRNEFHDCVERAFAFQPELVRSAAKHVYSDPNCTDPNRQSQFYAEQVSSTL
;
A
#
# COMPACT_ATOMS: atom_id res chain seq x y z
N MET A 1 -6.30 2.06 -5.84
CA MET A 1 -6.66 1.55 -7.18
C MET A 1 -5.42 1.72 -8.03
N ASP A 2 -5.00 0.66 -8.72
CA ASP A 2 -3.80 0.74 -9.55
C ASP A 2 -4.09 1.43 -10.88
N THR A 3 -3.06 2.04 -11.46
CA THR A 3 -3.07 2.43 -12.87
C THR A 3 -2.88 1.18 -13.74
N PRO A 4 -3.32 1.18 -15.01
CA PRO A 4 -3.06 0.08 -15.93
C PRO A 4 -1.57 -0.28 -16.03
N SER A 5 -0.69 0.72 -16.01
CA SER A 5 0.75 0.52 -16.07
C SER A 5 1.30 -0.15 -14.81
N ARG A 6 0.86 0.25 -13.61
CA ARG A 6 1.29 -0.37 -12.36
C ARG A 6 0.80 -1.82 -12.24
N ALA A 7 -0.44 -2.07 -12.63
CA ALA A 7 -0.98 -3.43 -12.65
C ALA A 7 -0.23 -4.34 -13.64
N LEU A 8 0.12 -3.81 -14.82
CA LEU A 8 0.92 -4.55 -15.81
C LEU A 8 2.34 -4.85 -15.30
N ASP A 9 2.99 -3.87 -14.69
CA ASP A 9 4.31 -4.01 -14.06
C ASP A 9 4.33 -5.13 -13.00
N LYS A 10 3.37 -5.11 -12.06
CA LYS A 10 3.20 -6.20 -11.07
C LYS A 10 2.95 -7.56 -11.73
N GLY A 11 2.18 -7.60 -12.81
CA GLY A 11 1.95 -8.81 -13.60
C GLY A 11 3.24 -9.36 -14.24
N HIS A 12 4.12 -8.49 -14.75
CA HIS A 12 5.41 -8.88 -15.28
C HIS A 12 6.37 -9.40 -14.20
N GLN A 13 6.43 -8.72 -13.05
CA GLN A 13 7.23 -9.17 -11.91
C GLN A 13 6.79 -10.57 -11.42
N LEU A 14 5.49 -10.82 -11.30
CA LEU A 14 5.01 -12.16 -10.95
C LEU A 14 5.39 -13.19 -12.01
N ALA A 15 5.24 -12.87 -13.30
CA ALA A 15 5.64 -13.76 -14.38
C ALA A 15 7.13 -14.10 -14.34
N GLU A 16 7.99 -13.15 -13.97
CA GLU A 16 9.42 -13.38 -13.77
C GLU A 16 9.69 -14.33 -12.59
N LEU A 17 9.07 -14.08 -11.44
CA LEU A 17 9.22 -14.90 -10.23
C LEU A 17 8.84 -16.37 -10.44
N VAL A 18 7.88 -16.66 -11.32
CA VAL A 18 7.42 -18.02 -11.60
C VAL A 18 7.97 -18.62 -12.91
N GLY A 19 8.98 -17.99 -13.52
CA GLY A 19 9.64 -18.51 -14.73
C GLY A 19 8.81 -18.44 -16.01
N CYS A 20 7.82 -17.55 -16.06
CA CYS A 20 6.96 -17.28 -17.21
C CYS A 20 7.36 -16.01 -17.99
N ASN A 21 8.52 -15.41 -17.70
CA ASN A 21 9.05 -14.33 -18.52
C ASN A 21 9.40 -14.85 -19.94
N ARG A 22 9.03 -14.09 -20.95
CA ARG A 22 9.33 -14.37 -22.36
C ARG A 22 10.04 -13.14 -22.93
N THR A 23 11.01 -13.32 -23.82
CA THR A 23 11.94 -12.25 -24.25
C THR A 23 11.52 -11.53 -25.55
N GLU A 24 10.51 -12.02 -26.28
CA GLU A 24 10.03 -11.39 -27.52
C GLU A 24 8.66 -10.67 -27.40
N TYR A 25 8.64 -9.34 -27.58
CA TYR A 25 7.57 -8.42 -27.15
C TYR A 25 6.20 -8.59 -27.82
N SER A 26 6.12 -9.00 -29.09
CA SER A 26 4.86 -9.08 -29.85
C SER A 26 4.13 -10.43 -29.70
N VAL A 27 4.85 -11.47 -29.28
CA VAL A 27 4.34 -12.83 -28.99
C VAL A 27 4.20 -13.06 -27.46
N GLN A 28 4.90 -12.25 -26.66
CA GLN A 28 5.07 -12.31 -25.21
C GLN A 28 3.79 -12.45 -24.39
N VAL A 29 2.79 -11.58 -24.55
CA VAL A 29 1.71 -11.47 -23.56
C VAL A 29 0.82 -12.72 -23.55
N LYS A 30 0.49 -13.25 -24.74
CA LYS A 30 -0.36 -14.45 -24.84
C LYS A 30 0.35 -15.69 -24.28
N GLU A 31 1.63 -15.84 -24.58
CA GLU A 31 2.43 -16.97 -24.10
C GLU A 31 2.73 -16.88 -22.60
N THR A 32 3.03 -15.68 -22.09
CA THR A 32 3.17 -15.44 -20.66
C THR A 32 1.88 -15.76 -19.93
N ILE A 33 0.72 -15.32 -20.45
CA ILE A 33 -0.59 -15.68 -19.88
C ILE A 33 -0.82 -17.19 -19.93
N ALA A 34 -0.51 -17.86 -21.05
CA ALA A 34 -0.66 -19.31 -21.17
C ALA A 34 0.23 -20.06 -20.15
N CYS A 35 1.47 -19.61 -19.98
CA CYS A 35 2.41 -20.14 -18.98
C CYS A 35 1.86 -19.94 -17.55
N LEU A 36 1.45 -18.72 -17.20
CA LEU A 36 0.86 -18.41 -15.89
C LEU A 36 -0.37 -19.27 -15.59
N ARG A 37 -1.21 -19.52 -16.60
CA ARG A 37 -2.39 -20.40 -16.47
C ARG A 37 -2.05 -21.88 -16.27
N SER A 38 -0.87 -22.30 -16.72
CA SER A 38 -0.37 -23.67 -16.53
C SER A 38 0.41 -23.87 -15.22
N ALA A 39 0.83 -22.78 -14.58
CA ALA A 39 1.55 -22.83 -13.32
C ALA A 39 0.65 -23.34 -12.18
N PRO A 40 1.19 -24.10 -11.21
CA PRO A 40 0.45 -24.47 -10.01
C PRO A 40 -0.06 -23.22 -9.28
N ALA A 41 -1.32 -23.23 -8.84
CA ALA A 41 -1.92 -22.09 -8.14
C ALA A 41 -1.13 -21.71 -6.87
N GLN A 42 -0.62 -22.71 -6.14
CA GLN A 42 0.18 -22.49 -4.94
C GLN A 42 1.46 -21.69 -5.25
N LEU A 43 2.14 -22.02 -6.35
CA LEU A 43 3.34 -21.29 -6.78
C LEU A 43 3.04 -19.81 -7.04
N LEU A 44 1.88 -19.49 -7.62
CA LEU A 44 1.47 -18.11 -7.82
C LEU A 44 1.25 -17.40 -6.48
N VAL A 45 0.46 -18.00 -5.57
CA VAL A 45 0.11 -17.44 -4.25
C VAL A 45 1.35 -17.23 -3.38
N ASP A 46 2.30 -18.15 -3.40
CA ASP A 46 3.53 -18.04 -2.61
C ASP A 46 4.41 -16.87 -3.07
N ASN A 47 4.30 -16.46 -4.33
CA ASN A 47 5.15 -15.41 -4.93
C ASN A 47 4.46 -14.05 -5.09
N ILE A 48 3.14 -13.93 -4.92
CA ILE A 48 2.45 -12.64 -5.12
C ILE A 48 2.93 -11.55 -4.15
N TRP A 49 3.43 -11.90 -2.97
CA TRP A 49 3.93 -10.95 -1.98
C TRP A 49 5.41 -10.59 -2.15
N SER A 50 6.11 -11.26 -3.07
CA SER A 50 7.53 -10.99 -3.37
C SER A 50 7.73 -9.93 -4.46
N LEU A 51 6.65 -9.23 -4.84
CA LEU A 51 6.70 -8.11 -5.77
C LEU A 51 7.31 -6.88 -5.09
N ASN A 52 7.80 -5.94 -5.90
CA ASN A 52 8.27 -4.65 -5.40
C ASN A 52 7.05 -3.78 -5.02
N LEU A 53 6.61 -3.86 -3.77
CA LEU A 53 5.43 -3.19 -3.21
C LEU A 53 5.85 -2.07 -2.26
N ASN A 54 5.09 -0.98 -2.27
CA ASN A 54 5.19 0.07 -1.26
C ASN A 54 4.46 -0.34 0.03
N PHE A 55 4.63 0.46 1.09
CA PHE A 55 3.89 0.28 2.35
C PHE A 55 2.38 0.24 2.11
N LEU A 56 1.73 -0.82 2.60
CA LEU A 56 0.30 -1.11 2.39
C LEU A 56 -0.17 -1.15 0.93
N GLU A 57 0.76 -1.44 0.02
CA GLU A 57 0.43 -1.76 -1.35
C GLU A 57 0.19 -3.26 -1.50
N PHE A 58 -0.99 -3.62 -2.01
CA PHE A 58 -1.32 -5.02 -2.28
C PHE A 58 -0.86 -5.45 -3.68
N PRO A 59 -0.55 -6.76 -3.87
CA PRO A 59 -0.10 -7.30 -5.14
C PRO A 59 -1.06 -7.07 -6.31
N PHE A 60 -2.35 -7.35 -6.12
CA PHE A 60 -3.36 -7.22 -7.16
C PHE A 60 -4.62 -6.60 -6.57
N VAL A 61 -5.01 -5.45 -7.11
CA VAL A 61 -6.16 -4.67 -6.67
C VAL A 61 -7.00 -4.25 -7.88
N ILE A 62 -8.09 -3.54 -7.61
CA ILE A 62 -8.91 -2.91 -8.64
C ILE A 62 -8.03 -2.00 -9.51
N VAL A 63 -8.20 -2.10 -10.84
CA VAL A 63 -7.43 -1.33 -11.84
C VAL A 63 -8.32 -0.23 -12.43
N SER A 64 -7.84 1.01 -12.36
CA SER A 64 -8.49 2.16 -13.01
C SER A 64 -8.39 2.03 -14.52
N ARG A 65 -9.36 2.58 -15.25
CA ARG A 65 -9.35 2.58 -16.72
C ARG A 65 -9.10 1.21 -17.35
N ASP A 66 -9.59 0.14 -16.71
CA ASP A 66 -9.51 -1.22 -17.26
C ASP A 66 -10.43 -1.36 -18.47
N ARG A 67 -10.24 -2.40 -19.29
CA ARG A 67 -11.00 -2.56 -20.54
C ARG A 67 -12.53 -2.70 -20.35
N ASN A 68 -12.99 -3.21 -19.21
CA ASN A 68 -14.35 -3.71 -19.03
C ASN A 68 -15.18 -2.85 -18.07
N PHE A 69 -14.72 -2.69 -16.83
CA PHE A 69 -15.48 -2.12 -15.73
C PHE A 69 -15.38 -0.60 -15.71
N PHE A 70 -14.19 -0.05 -15.44
CA PHE A 70 -13.95 1.39 -15.40
C PHE A 70 -13.77 2.00 -16.79
N ARG A 71 -13.30 1.26 -17.80
CA ARG A 71 -13.14 1.71 -19.19
C ARG A 71 -12.22 2.91 -19.32
N HIS A 72 -12.78 4.09 -19.55
CA HIS A 72 -12.05 5.35 -19.64
C HIS A 72 -12.11 6.14 -18.32
N LYS A 73 -12.83 5.63 -17.31
CA LYS A 73 -13.05 6.30 -16.03
C LYS A 73 -11.96 5.92 -15.03
N ASP A 74 -11.71 6.87 -14.13
CA ASP A 74 -10.93 6.68 -12.92
C ASP A 74 -11.87 6.93 -11.72
N GLY A 75 -11.74 6.12 -10.66
CA GLY A 75 -12.66 6.17 -9.52
C GLY A 75 -12.65 7.53 -8.82
N PHE A 76 -11.46 8.08 -8.56
CA PHE A 76 -11.30 9.38 -7.89
C PHE A 76 -11.79 10.52 -8.76
N THR A 77 -11.48 10.49 -10.06
CA THR A 77 -11.98 11.50 -11.00
C THR A 77 -13.50 11.43 -11.11
N SER A 78 -14.08 10.23 -11.16
CA SER A 78 -15.53 10.04 -11.24
C SER A 78 -16.23 10.60 -9.99
N LEU A 79 -15.68 10.33 -8.80
CA LEU A 79 -16.17 10.91 -7.54
C LEU A 79 -16.07 12.44 -7.56
N ARG A 80 -14.92 13.01 -7.94
CA ARG A 80 -14.73 14.46 -7.98
C ARG A 80 -15.63 15.18 -8.98
N THR A 81 -15.98 14.53 -10.08
CA THR A 81 -16.76 15.12 -11.18
C THR A 81 -18.25 14.78 -11.14
N GLY A 82 -18.71 14.07 -10.10
CA GLY A 82 -20.13 13.72 -9.98
C GLY A 82 -20.56 12.54 -10.86
N HIS A 83 -19.65 11.78 -11.45
CA HIS A 83 -19.98 10.66 -12.34
C HIS A 83 -20.18 9.34 -11.58
N TYR A 84 -21.16 9.31 -10.68
CA TYR A 84 -21.55 8.13 -9.90
C TYR A 84 -23.07 8.09 -9.71
N ALA A 85 -23.61 6.98 -9.20
CA ALA A 85 -25.04 6.89 -8.92
C ALA A 85 -25.41 7.86 -7.78
N HIS A 86 -26.39 8.74 -8.01
CA HIS A 86 -26.80 9.74 -7.02
C HIS A 86 -27.93 9.28 -6.11
N ASP A 87 -28.75 8.34 -6.57
CA ASP A 87 -29.86 7.77 -5.81
C ASP A 87 -29.40 6.51 -5.06
N VAL A 88 -28.52 6.71 -4.07
CA VAL A 88 -27.96 5.65 -3.23
C VAL A 88 -27.85 6.13 -1.79
N ASN A 89 -28.25 5.29 -0.85
CA ASN A 89 -28.01 5.51 0.58
C ASN A 89 -26.68 4.84 0.96
N LEU A 90 -25.75 5.62 1.50
CA LEU A 90 -24.43 5.13 1.92
C LEU A 90 -24.26 5.36 3.42
N MET A 91 -23.76 4.35 4.12
CA MET A 91 -23.30 4.44 5.50
C MET A 91 -21.87 3.92 5.55
N PHE A 92 -20.93 4.75 5.98
CA PHE A 92 -19.52 4.42 6.14
C PHE A 92 -19.01 4.98 7.47
N GLY A 93 -17.99 4.33 8.01
CA GLY A 93 -17.33 4.72 9.25
C GLY A 93 -15.89 4.22 9.24
N ILE A 94 -15.10 4.69 10.19
CA ILE A 94 -13.71 4.29 10.40
C ILE A 94 -13.51 3.97 11.89
N ASN A 95 -12.58 3.07 12.18
CA ASN A 95 -12.14 2.79 13.54
C ASN A 95 -11.10 3.80 14.01
N HIS A 96 -10.87 3.87 15.32
CA HIS A 96 -9.86 4.76 15.90
C HIS A 96 -8.42 4.35 15.51
N ASP A 97 -8.14 3.04 15.47
CA ASP A 97 -6.79 2.49 15.32
C ASP A 97 -6.66 1.57 14.09
N GLU A 98 -7.05 2.05 12.92
CA GLU A 98 -7.03 1.26 11.66
C GLU A 98 -5.63 0.73 11.30
N GLY A 99 -4.58 1.47 11.67
CA GLY A 99 -3.19 1.16 11.36
C GLY A 99 -2.58 0.05 12.18
N ASN A 100 -3.12 -0.20 13.37
CA ASN A 100 -2.47 -1.06 14.37
C ASN A 100 -2.20 -2.47 13.83
N PHE A 101 -3.20 -3.07 13.17
CA PHE A 101 -3.06 -4.39 12.54
C PHE A 101 -1.93 -4.41 11.50
N TRP A 102 -1.86 -3.38 10.66
CA TRP A 102 -0.90 -3.29 9.56
C TRP A 102 0.53 -3.00 10.03
N ASN A 103 0.66 -2.23 11.10
CA ASN A 103 1.94 -1.86 11.70
C ASN A 103 2.68 -3.09 12.27
N ILE A 104 1.97 -4.09 12.78
CA ILE A 104 2.59 -5.35 13.25
C ILE A 104 3.34 -6.04 12.12
N TYR A 105 2.79 -6.06 10.90
CA TYR A 105 3.42 -6.73 9.75
C TYR A 105 4.49 -5.88 9.06
N ASN A 106 4.24 -4.57 8.90
CA ASN A 106 5.12 -3.71 8.09
C ASN A 106 6.17 -2.95 8.94
N LEU A 107 5.93 -2.81 10.24
CA LEU A 107 6.77 -2.12 11.21
C LEU A 107 7.04 -3.00 12.44
N ALA A 108 7.19 -4.31 12.22
CA ALA A 108 7.31 -5.33 13.28
C ALA A 108 8.35 -4.98 14.36
N ASN A 109 9.48 -4.38 13.99
CA ASN A 109 10.53 -3.94 14.94
C ASN A 109 10.01 -3.04 16.06
N TYR A 110 8.92 -2.31 15.80
CA TYR A 110 8.32 -1.35 16.73
C TYR A 110 7.03 -1.89 17.35
N PHE A 111 6.20 -2.60 16.57
CA PHE A 111 4.81 -2.94 16.92
C PHE A 111 4.54 -4.42 17.17
N ASP A 112 5.46 -5.34 16.84
CA ASP A 112 5.33 -6.76 17.21
C ASP A 112 5.70 -6.96 18.69
N LYS A 113 4.81 -6.48 19.56
CA LYS A 113 4.97 -6.48 21.03
C LYS A 113 3.67 -6.91 21.71
N SER A 114 3.79 -7.52 22.88
CA SER A 114 2.65 -7.96 23.68
C SER A 114 1.95 -6.82 24.42
N GLU A 115 2.64 -5.70 24.63
CA GLU A 115 2.15 -4.51 25.33
C GLU A 115 2.19 -3.30 24.39
N GLN A 116 1.47 -2.23 24.74
CA GLN A 116 1.41 -1.01 23.94
C GLN A 116 2.84 -0.44 23.75
N PRO A 117 3.31 -0.30 22.51
CA PRO A 117 4.67 0.16 22.26
C PRO A 117 4.83 1.63 22.62
N GLU A 118 6.01 1.99 23.11
CA GLU A 118 6.45 3.36 23.24
C GLU A 118 7.52 3.65 22.19
N LEU A 119 7.44 4.83 21.56
CA LEU A 119 8.41 5.30 20.59
C LEU A 119 8.98 6.65 21.04
N ASN A 120 10.25 6.89 20.70
CA ASN A 120 10.82 8.22 20.70
C ASN A 120 10.63 8.91 19.33
N ARG A 121 11.01 10.19 19.22
CA ARG A 121 10.81 10.98 18.00
C ARG A 121 11.57 10.41 16.79
N ASN A 122 12.75 9.85 16.98
CA ASN A 122 13.55 9.31 15.89
C ASN A 122 12.95 8.00 15.35
N GLU A 123 12.45 7.13 16.24
CA GLU A 123 11.74 5.89 15.87
C GLU A 123 10.43 6.21 15.14
N PHE A 124 9.71 7.23 15.61
CA PHE A 124 8.55 7.76 14.91
C PHE A 124 8.89 8.26 13.50
N HIS A 125 9.95 9.06 13.35
CA HIS A 125 10.40 9.53 12.04
C HIS A 125 10.77 8.39 11.10
N ASP A 126 11.39 7.32 11.61
CA ASP A 126 11.70 6.13 10.81
C ASP A 126 10.42 5.42 10.33
N CYS A 127 9.41 5.29 11.20
CA CYS A 127 8.09 4.77 10.80
C CYS A 127 7.48 5.60 9.66
N VAL A 128 7.52 6.93 9.76
CA VAL A 128 7.01 7.83 8.71
C VAL A 128 7.83 7.72 7.42
N GLU A 129 9.16 7.62 7.49
CA GLU A 129 10.00 7.43 6.31
C GLU A 129 9.69 6.13 5.57
N ARG A 130 9.48 5.03 6.30
CA ARG A 130 9.09 3.75 5.71
C ARG A 130 7.69 3.80 5.11
N ALA A 131 6.71 4.30 5.87
CA ALA A 131 5.32 4.30 5.45
C ALA A 131 5.07 5.19 4.23
N PHE A 132 5.77 6.33 4.15
CA PHE A 132 5.64 7.28 3.06
C PHE A 132 6.81 7.24 2.07
N ALA A 133 7.58 6.14 2.00
CA ALA A 133 8.80 6.05 1.18
C ALA A 133 8.57 6.44 -0.30
N PHE A 134 7.38 6.15 -0.83
CA PHE A 134 6.99 6.47 -2.20
C PHE A 134 6.66 7.95 -2.44
N GLN A 135 6.46 8.72 -1.37
CA GLN A 135 6.14 10.15 -1.42
C GLN A 135 7.41 11.00 -1.47
N PRO A 136 7.35 12.22 -2.04
CA PRO A 136 8.45 13.17 -2.00
C PRO A 136 8.85 13.55 -0.57
N GLU A 137 10.12 13.91 -0.38
CA GLU A 137 10.67 14.32 0.93
C GLU A 137 9.87 15.45 1.60
N LEU A 138 9.35 16.40 0.82
CA LEU A 138 8.48 17.47 1.32
C LEU A 138 7.23 16.92 2.03
N VAL A 139 6.59 15.90 1.44
CA VAL A 139 5.39 15.27 2.01
C VAL A 139 5.76 14.49 3.27
N ARG A 140 6.86 13.73 3.23
CA ARG A 140 7.35 12.99 4.42
C ARG A 140 7.67 13.93 5.58
N SER A 141 8.33 15.04 5.29
CA SER A 141 8.67 16.08 6.28
C SER A 141 7.43 16.75 6.86
N ALA A 142 6.43 17.04 6.01
CA ALA A 142 5.15 17.57 6.46
C ALA A 142 4.40 16.57 7.36
N ALA A 143 4.38 15.28 6.99
CA ALA A 143 3.77 14.23 7.81
C ALA A 143 4.44 14.14 9.19
N LYS A 144 5.78 14.10 9.24
CA LYS A 144 6.51 14.13 10.52
C LYS A 144 6.11 15.33 11.38
N HIS A 145 5.99 16.50 10.78
CA HIS A 145 5.61 17.72 11.50
C HIS A 145 4.17 17.68 12.04
N VAL A 146 3.21 17.30 11.18
CA VAL A 146 1.78 17.29 11.52
C VAL A 146 1.46 16.29 12.63
N TYR A 147 2.11 15.13 12.62
CA TYR A 147 1.86 14.04 13.57
C TYR A 147 2.89 13.99 14.71
N SER A 148 3.72 15.03 14.88
CA SER A 148 4.62 15.14 16.03
C SER A 148 3.93 15.74 17.25
N ASP A 149 4.41 15.41 18.45
CA ASP A 149 3.98 16.06 19.68
C ASP A 149 4.50 17.52 19.71
N PRO A 150 3.62 18.53 19.76
CA PRO A 150 4.03 19.94 19.85
C PRO A 150 4.67 20.30 21.19
N ASN A 151 4.44 19.51 22.24
CA ASN A 151 4.91 19.77 23.60
C ASN A 151 6.15 18.93 23.98
N CYS A 152 6.54 17.94 23.17
CA CYS A 152 7.68 17.10 23.46
C CYS A 152 8.99 17.82 23.10
N THR A 153 9.67 18.34 24.13
CA THR A 153 10.96 19.03 23.99
C THR A 153 12.16 18.08 23.97
N ASP A 154 12.01 16.85 24.49
CA ASP A 154 13.08 15.85 24.51
C ASP A 154 12.86 14.80 23.40
N PRO A 155 13.68 14.81 22.32
CA PRO A 155 13.51 13.89 21.20
C PRO A 155 13.78 12.42 21.56
N ASN A 156 14.47 12.14 22.67
CA ASN A 156 14.84 10.79 23.09
C ASN A 156 13.83 10.18 24.06
N ARG A 157 12.88 10.97 24.57
CA ARG A 157 11.85 10.49 25.48
C ARG A 157 10.94 9.50 24.74
N GLN A 158 10.85 8.28 25.28
CA GLN A 158 9.84 7.32 24.85
C GLN A 158 8.46 7.70 25.39
N SER A 159 7.45 7.53 24.55
CA SER A 159 6.05 7.79 24.90
C SER A 159 5.10 6.96 24.05
N GLN A 160 3.93 6.68 24.58
CA GLN A 160 2.83 6.06 23.84
C GLN A 160 2.27 6.98 22.76
N PHE A 161 2.37 8.31 22.93
CA PHE A 161 1.85 9.29 21.99
C PHE A 161 2.29 9.01 20.55
N TYR A 162 3.59 8.83 20.31
CA TYR A 162 4.10 8.59 18.95
C TYR A 162 3.63 7.26 18.37
N ALA A 163 3.48 6.21 19.19
CA ALA A 163 2.94 4.93 18.74
C ALA A 163 1.44 5.03 18.40
N GLU A 164 0.67 5.80 19.16
CA GLU A 164 -0.74 6.09 18.90
C GLU A 164 -0.92 6.91 17.62
N GLN A 165 -0.05 7.91 17.37
CA GLN A 165 -0.07 8.66 16.12
C GLN A 165 0.17 7.74 14.92
N VAL A 166 1.14 6.82 15.00
CA VAL A 166 1.37 5.82 13.94
C VAL A 166 0.16 4.89 13.79
N SER A 167 -0.49 4.46 14.86
CA SER A 167 -1.61 3.51 14.81
C SER A 167 -2.93 4.13 14.30
N SER A 168 -3.12 5.42 14.51
CA SER A 168 -4.31 6.16 14.06
C SER A 168 -4.17 6.73 12.64
N THR A 169 -2.94 6.90 12.16
CA THR A 169 -2.65 7.67 10.94
C THR A 169 -2.11 6.82 9.79
N LEU A 170 -1.27 5.84 10.10
CA LEU A 170 -0.66 4.94 9.11
C LEU A 170 -1.54 3.71 8.89
#